data_AF-A0AAN4P755-F1
#
_entry.id   AF-A0AAN4P755-F1
#
_cell.length_a   1.000
_cell.length_b   1.000
_cell.length_c   1.000
_cell.angle_alpha   90.00
_cell.angle_beta   90.00
_cell.angle_gamma   90.00
#
_symmetry.space_group_name_H-M   'P 1'
#
loop_
_entity.id
_entity.type
_entity.pdbx_description
1 polymer ?
#
loop_
_entity_poly.entity_id
_entity_poly.type
_entity_poly.pdbx_seq_one_letter_code
_entity_poly.pdbx_strand_id
1 'polypeptide(L)'
;MRYTLLLRGINVGGKNKVAMADLKADLAGLGFENPISYINSGNLFFDSQEHEKKIRTILTAYFSQSYDFPIPFVLLSSAIL
;
A
#
# COMPACT_ATOMS: atom_id res chain seq x y z
N MET A 1 -9.90 -3.36 -11.07
CA MET A 1 -9.57 -1.92 -11.17
C MET A 1 -8.15 -1.69 -10.69
N ARG A 2 -7.41 -0.77 -11.33
CA ARG A 2 -6.04 -0.41 -10.95
C ARG A 2 -6.07 0.64 -9.84
N TYR A 3 -5.29 0.43 -8.79
CA TYR A 3 -5.15 1.35 -7.67
C TYR A 3 -3.71 1.84 -7.52
N THR A 4 -3.59 3.08 -7.05
CA THR A 4 -2.34 3.68 -6.59
C THR A 4 -2.42 3.89 -5.07
N LEU A 5 -1.46 3.32 -4.35
CA LEU A 5 -1.27 3.45 -2.91
C LEU A 5 -0.03 4.31 -2.63
N LEU A 6 -0.23 5.44 -1.97
CA LEU A 6 0.82 6.40 -1.65
C LEU A 6 1.00 6.46 -0.14
N LEU A 7 2.16 6.03 0.35
CA LEU A 7 2.54 6.08 1.76
C LEU A 7 3.33 7.35 2.05
N ARG A 8 3.15 7.93 3.23
CA ARG A 8 3.90 9.12 3.65
C ARG A 8 4.79 8.83 4.86
N GLY A 9 5.95 9.48 4.90
CA GLY A 9 6.81 9.52 6.09
C GLY A 9 7.56 8.20 6.36
N ILE A 10 7.75 7.38 5.33
CA ILE A 10 8.51 6.13 5.42
C ILE A 10 9.91 6.30 4.83
N ASN A 11 10.87 5.49 5.30
CA ASN A 11 12.22 5.36 4.72
C ASN A 11 13.03 6.68 4.62
N VAL A 12 12.67 7.71 5.40
CA VAL A 12 13.35 9.01 5.44
C VAL A 12 14.11 9.17 6.76
N GLY A 13 15.36 9.65 6.68
CA GLY A 13 16.19 9.89 7.87
C GLY A 13 16.46 8.66 8.73
N GLY A 14 16.40 7.45 8.16
CA GLY A 14 16.60 6.19 8.87
C GLY A 14 15.45 5.76 9.79
N LYS A 15 14.30 6.45 9.72
CA LYS A 15 13.10 6.13 10.52
C LYS A 15 12.02 5.47 9.67
N ASN A 16 11.03 4.86 10.34
CA ASN A 16 9.83 4.29 9.74
C ASN A 16 10.16 3.38 8.55
N LYS A 17 11.01 2.38 8.82
CA LYS A 17 11.56 1.50 7.79
C LYS A 17 10.46 0.59 7.26
N VAL A 18 10.28 0.62 5.95
CA VAL A 18 9.35 -0.25 5.23
C VAL A 18 10.12 -0.90 4.09
N ALA A 19 10.25 -2.22 4.12
CA ALA A 19 10.86 -2.98 3.04
C ALA A 19 9.84 -3.14 1.90
N MET A 20 10.08 -2.48 0.76
CA MET A 20 9.14 -2.54 -0.39
C MET A 20 8.99 -3.94 -0.97
N ALA A 21 9.99 -4.81 -0.84
CA ALA A 21 9.87 -6.20 -1.27
C ALA A 21 8.81 -6.95 -0.44
N ASP A 22 8.92 -6.84 0.89
CA ASP A 22 8.01 -7.47 1.83
C ASP A 22 6.60 -6.89 1.69
N LEU A 23 6.48 -5.56 1.62
CA LEU A 23 5.19 -4.90 1.42
C LEU A 23 4.48 -5.37 0.13
N LYS A 24 5.21 -5.57 -0.97
CA LYS A 24 4.61 -6.11 -2.20
C LYS A 24 4.13 -7.56 -2.00
N ALA A 25 4.92 -8.39 -1.33
CA ALA A 25 4.54 -9.77 -1.04
C ALA A 25 3.30 -9.82 -0.14
N ASP A 26 3.23 -8.95 0.87
CA ASP A 26 2.08 -8.84 1.76
C ASP A 26 0.83 -8.37 1.02
N LEU A 27 0.94 -7.37 0.13
CA LEU A 27 -0.19 -6.96 -0.70
C LEU A 27 -0.72 -8.12 -1.56
N ALA A 28 0.16 -8.96 -2.11
CA ALA A 28 -0.26 -10.19 -2.80
C ALA A 28 -0.96 -11.18 -1.85
N GLY A 29 -0.42 -11.38 -0.64
CA GLY A 29 -1.00 -12.24 0.39
C GLY A 29 -2.37 -11.76 0.90
N LEU A 30 -2.64 -10.45 0.84
CA LEU A 30 -3.93 -9.84 1.14
C LEU A 30 -4.97 -9.98 0.01
N GLY A 31 -4.58 -10.58 -1.12
CA GLY A 31 -5.45 -10.80 -2.27
C GLY A 31 -5.46 -9.66 -3.29
N PHE A 32 -4.48 -8.74 -3.24
CA PHE A 32 -4.29 -7.74 -4.29
C PHE A 32 -3.40 -8.29 -5.41
N GLU A 33 -3.79 -8.05 -6.66
CA GLU A 33 -3.12 -8.61 -7.82
C GLU A 33 -2.03 -7.65 -8.36
N ASN A 34 -1.00 -8.20 -8.99
CA ASN A 34 0.07 -7.45 -9.66
C ASN A 34 0.71 -6.29 -8.84
N PRO A 35 1.09 -6.50 -7.57
CA PRO A 35 1.70 -5.44 -6.77
C PRO A 35 3.06 -5.03 -7.34
N ILE A 36 3.20 -3.75 -7.67
CA ILE A 36 4.45 -3.13 -8.09
C ILE A 36 4.74 -1.91 -7.24
N SER A 37 6.01 -1.57 -7.08
CA SER A 37 6.45 -0.39 -6.33
C SER A 37 7.35 0.47 -7.21
N TYR A 38 7.22 1.78 -7.09
CA TYR A 38 8.18 2.72 -7.65
C TYR A 38 9.24 3.03 -6.59
N ILE A 39 10.47 2.58 -6.84
CA ILE A 39 11.64 2.75 -5.97
C ILE A 39 11.34 2.41 -4.50
N ASN A 40 11.99 3.10 -3.55
CA ASN A 40 11.77 2.95 -2.10
C ASN A 40 10.96 4.11 -1.49
N SER A 41 10.06 4.73 -2.27
CA SER A 41 9.41 6.00 -1.90
C SER A 41 8.01 5.85 -1.32
N GLY A 42 7.48 4.62 -1.17
CA GLY A 42 6.12 4.39 -0.71
C GLY A 42 5.04 4.57 -1.78
N ASN A 43 5.42 4.51 -3.05
CA ASN A 43 4.49 4.55 -4.17
C ASN A 43 4.28 3.13 -4.68
N LEU A 44 3.09 2.58 -4.51
CA LEU A 44 2.73 1.23 -4.93
C LEU A 44 1.49 1.23 -5.82
N PHE A 45 1.38 0.20 -6.65
CA PHE A 45 0.25 -0.02 -7.52
C PHE A 45 -0.16 -1.48 -7.45
N PHE A 46 -1.44 -1.75 -7.48
CA PHE A 46 -2.00 -3.10 -7.51
C PHE A 46 -3.38 -3.09 -8.17
N ASP A 47 -3.87 -4.27 -8.53
CA ASP A 47 -5.19 -4.49 -9.07
C ASP A 47 -6.10 -5.13 -8.01
N SER A 48 -7.38 -4.72 -7.99
CA SER A 48 -8.41 -5.35 -7.16
C SER A 48 -9.80 -5.18 -7.76
N GLN A 49 -10.67 -6.17 -7.55
CA GLN A 49 -12.11 -6.08 -7.86
C GLN A 49 -12.95 -5.63 -6.66
N GLU A 50 -12.32 -5.46 -5.49
CA GLU A 50 -13.01 -5.03 -4.29
C GLU A 50 -13.38 -3.55 -4.33
N HIS A 51 -14.44 -3.19 -3.62
CA HIS A 51 -14.80 -1.79 -3.46
C HIS A 51 -13.72 -1.03 -2.68
N GLU A 52 -13.45 0.21 -3.07
CA GLU A 52 -12.41 1.05 -2.46
C GLU A 52 -12.55 1.13 -0.92
N LYS A 53 -13.78 1.20 -0.41
CA LYS A 53 -14.05 1.19 1.05
C LYS A 53 -13.48 -0.04 1.74
N LYS A 54 -13.65 -1.23 1.15
CA LYS A 54 -13.15 -2.49 1.71
C LYS A 54 -11.62 -2.56 1.63
N ILE A 55 -11.04 -2.10 0.52
CA ILE A 55 -9.58 -2.00 0.36
C ILE A 55 -8.99 -1.10 1.45
N ARG A 56 -9.60 0.07 1.70
CA ARG A 56 -9.17 0.97 2.79
C ARG A 56 -9.24 0.29 4.16
N THR A 57 -10.28 -0.49 4.44
CA THR A 57 -10.40 -1.24 5.69
C THR A 57 -9.28 -2.27 5.84
N ILE A 58 -9.00 -3.05 4.78
CA ILE A 58 -7.93 -4.05 4.75
C ILE A 58 -6.56 -3.38 4.99
N LEU A 59 -6.24 -2.33 4.23
CA LEU A 59 -4.96 -1.63 4.34
C LEU A 59 -4.79 -0.98 5.72
N THR A 60 -5.84 -0.38 6.27
CA THR A 60 -5.79 0.21 7.62
C THR A 60 -5.46 -0.84 8.68
N ALA A 61 -6.11 -2.01 8.61
CA ALA A 61 -5.85 -3.11 9.55
C ALA A 61 -4.45 -3.70 9.36
N TYR A 62 -4.00 -3.90 8.12
CA TYR A 62 -2.67 -4.40 7.83
C TYR A 62 -1.59 -3.47 8.38
N PHE A 63 -1.68 -2.15 8.11
CA PHE A 63 -0.66 -1.22 8.56
C PHE A 63 -0.60 -1.08 10.09
N SER A 64 -1.75 -1.11 10.78
CA SER A 64 -1.77 -1.04 12.25
C SER A 64 -1.25 -2.30 12.93
N GLN A 65 -1.33 -3.46 12.27
CA GLN A 65 -0.82 -4.73 12.80
C GLN A 65 0.65 -4.97 12.46
N SER A 66 1.12 -4.47 11.31
CA SER A 66 2.45 -4.81 10.77
C SER A 66 3.54 -3.81 11.16
N TYR A 67 3.16 -2.60 11.58
CA TYR A 67 4.10 -1.53 11.90
C TYR A 67 3.76 -0.89 13.26
N ASP A 68 4.79 -0.58 14.04
CA ASP A 68 4.70 0.07 15.35
C ASP A 68 4.65 1.61 15.26
N PHE A 69 4.58 2.14 14.04
CA PHE A 69 4.40 3.57 13.73
C PHE A 69 3.23 3.76 12.77
N PRO A 70 2.54 4.92 12.82
CA PRO A 70 1.47 5.21 11.88
C PRO A 70 2.03 5.33 10.46
N ILE A 71 1.35 4.69 9.51
CA ILE A 71 1.60 4.85 8.08
C ILE A 71 0.39 5.54 7.46
N PRO A 72 0.40 6.89 7.35
CA PRO A 72 -0.62 7.61 6.59
C PRO A 72 -0.54 7.18 5.13
N PHE A 73 -1.69 6.88 4.54
CA PHE A 73 -1.77 6.51 3.13
C PHE A 73 -2.91 7.20 2.39
N VAL A 74 -2.72 7.40 1.09
CA VAL A 74 -3.76 7.77 0.14
C VAL A 74 -3.96 6.62 -0.82
N LEU A 75 -5.23 6.28 -1.08
CA LEU A 75 -5.63 5.31 -2.10
C LEU A 75 -6.37 6.07 -3.20
N LEU A 76 -5.93 5.90 -4.44
CA LEU A 76 -6.55 6.47 -5.63
C LEU A 76 -6.92 5.33 -6.58
N SER A 77 -8.16 5.33 -7.06
CA SER A 77 -8.55 4.47 -8.17
C SER A 77 -8.20 5.15 -9.50
N SER A 78 -7.61 4.40 -10.42
CA SER A 78 -7.53 4.84 -11.81
C SER A 78 -8.91 4.62 -12.44
N ALA A 79 -9.79 5.61 -12.33
CA ALA A 79 -10.91 5.69 -13.26
C ALA A 79 -10.32 5.96 -14.65
N ILE A 80 -10.47 5.02 -15.58
CA ILE A 80 -10.28 5.33 -16.99
C ILE A 80 -11.46 6.25 -17.34
N LEU A 81 -11.15 7.51 -17.65
CA LEU A 81 -12.11 8.46 -18.24
C LEU A 81 -12.56 7.95 -19.61
#